data_AF-A0AAW7YJB5-F1
#
_entry.id   AF-A0AAW7YJB5-F1
#
_cell.length_a   1.000
_cell.length_b   1.000
_cell.length_c   1.000
_cell.angle_alpha   90.00
_cell.angle_beta   90.00
_cell.angle_gamma   90.00
#
_symmetry.space_group_name_H-M   'P 1'
#
loop_
_entity.id
_entity.type
_entity.pdbx_description
1 polymer ?
#
loop_
_entity_poly.entity_id
_entity_poly.type
_entity_poly.pdbx_seq_one_letter_code
_entity_poly.pdbx_strand_id
1 'polypeptide(L)'
;MLFNVGENLAWYKYIYIDDLVTSDAHRSTGAGTFLINWFKEYAQEIGCQHLHLDSGVQRFPAHRFYRRERFTIASHHFSIMDIGLE
;
A
#
# COMPACT_ATOMS: atom_id res chain seq x y z
N MET A 1 -10.56 2.36 -4.41
CA MET A 1 -9.08 2.32 -4.40
C MET A 1 -8.63 3.75 -4.32
N LEU A 2 -7.94 4.09 -3.24
CA LEU A 2 -7.40 5.43 -2.99
C LEU A 2 -5.88 5.32 -2.88
N PHE A 3 -5.17 6.22 -3.52
CA PHE A 3 -3.71 6.28 -3.49
C PHE A 3 -3.23 7.70 -3.82
N ASN A 4 -2.01 8.02 -3.40
CA ASN A 4 -1.33 9.25 -3.79
C ASN A 4 0.03 8.95 -4.44
N VAL A 5 0.45 9.86 -5.32
CA VAL A 5 1.83 9.94 -5.81
C VAL A 5 2.52 11.04 -5.01
N GLY A 6 3.70 10.77 -4.48
CA GLY A 6 4.46 11.72 -3.67
C GLY A 6 5.94 11.65 -3.95
N GLU A 7 6.66 12.63 -3.41
CA GLU A 7 8.12 12.68 -3.45
C GLU A 7 8.68 12.97 -2.06
N ASN A 8 9.76 12.29 -1.67
CA ASN A 8 10.54 12.62 -0.48
C ASN A 8 12.01 12.15 -0.65
N LEU A 9 12.89 12.51 0.28
CA LEU A 9 14.31 12.15 0.20
C LEU A 9 14.61 10.67 0.48
N ALA A 10 13.72 9.96 1.17
CA ALA A 10 13.94 8.56 1.54
C ALA A 10 13.61 7.60 0.38
N TRP A 11 12.59 7.92 -0.41
CA TRP A 11 12.01 7.06 -1.44
C TRP A 11 11.97 7.70 -2.82
N TYR A 12 12.46 8.93 -2.97
CA TYR A 12 12.28 9.73 -4.19
C TYR A 12 10.80 9.76 -4.57
N LYS A 13 10.46 9.52 -5.84
CA LYS A 13 9.08 9.46 -6.31
C LYS A 13 8.46 8.09 -6.00
N TYR A 14 7.34 8.10 -5.29
CA TYR A 14 6.67 6.90 -4.82
C TYR A 14 5.15 6.97 -5.01
N ILE A 15 4.50 5.81 -4.97
CA ILE A 15 3.07 5.69 -4.77
C ILE A 15 2.82 5.16 -3.36
N TYR A 16 1.90 5.78 -2.64
CA TYR A 16 1.39 5.26 -1.39
C TYR A 16 -0.09 4.89 -1.58
N ILE A 17 -0.42 3.64 -1.26
CA ILE A 17 -1.75 3.05 -1.44
C ILE A 17 -2.50 3.21 -0.12
N ASP A 18 -3.41 4.18 -0.07
CA ASP A 18 -4.23 4.45 1.12
C ASP A 18 -5.24 3.32 1.36
N ASP A 19 -5.99 2.94 0.32
CA ASP A 19 -7.06 1.95 0.42
C ASP A 19 -6.99 0.90 -0.70
N LEU A 20 -6.71 -0.34 -0.29
CA LEU A 20 -6.85 -1.54 -1.12
C LEU A 20 -7.90 -2.49 -0.53
N VAL A 21 -9.11 -2.39 -1.05
CA VAL A 21 -10.27 -3.20 -0.63
C VAL A 21 -10.79 -3.98 -1.82
N THR A 22 -11.08 -5.26 -1.58
CA THR A 22 -11.81 -6.13 -2.52
C THR A 22 -13.07 -6.62 -1.82
N SER A 23 -14.15 -6.83 -2.58
CA SER A 23 -15.38 -7.39 -2.03
C SER A 23 -15.12 -8.76 -1.41
N ASP A 24 -15.67 -9.01 -0.22
CA ASP A 24 -15.56 -10.31 0.45
C ASP A 24 -16.14 -11.45 -0.39
N ALA A 25 -17.18 -11.19 -1.18
CA ALA A 25 -17.75 -12.15 -2.12
C ALA A 25 -16.79 -12.54 -3.25
N HIS A 26 -15.74 -11.76 -3.49
CA HIS A 26 -14.73 -11.99 -4.51
C HIS A 26 -13.32 -12.15 -3.91
N ARG A 27 -13.21 -12.54 -2.64
CA ARG A 27 -11.92 -12.80 -2.02
C ARG A 27 -11.22 -13.98 -2.73
N SER A 28 -9.91 -13.87 -2.90
CA SER A 28 -9.06 -14.91 -3.51
C SER A 28 -9.37 -15.24 -4.99
N THR A 29 -10.08 -14.38 -5.72
CA THR A 29 -10.34 -14.54 -7.17
C THR A 29 -9.25 -13.94 -8.05
N GLY A 30 -8.24 -13.28 -7.47
CA GLY A 30 -7.16 -12.61 -8.18
C GLY A 30 -7.32 -11.08 -8.29
N ALA A 31 -8.47 -10.51 -7.89
CA ALA A 31 -8.70 -9.07 -7.96
C ALA A 31 -7.62 -8.23 -7.25
N GLY A 32 -7.17 -8.63 -6.06
CA GLY A 32 -6.09 -7.94 -5.35
C GLY A 32 -4.76 -7.99 -6.10
N THR A 33 -4.40 -9.15 -6.66
CA THR A 33 -3.18 -9.30 -7.46
C THR A 33 -3.24 -8.46 -8.74
N PHE A 34 -4.40 -8.42 -9.40
CA PHE A 34 -4.62 -7.57 -10.55
C PHE A 34 -4.36 -6.09 -10.21
N LEU A 35 -4.94 -5.59 -9.12
CA LEU A 35 -4.74 -4.20 -8.69
C LEU A 35 -3.28 -3.91 -8.34
N ILE A 36 -2.57 -4.81 -7.67
CA ILE A 36 -1.15 -4.62 -7.36
C ILE A 36 -0.29 -4.63 -8.62
N ASN A 37 -0.58 -5.48 -9.61
CA ASN A 37 0.14 -5.49 -10.88
C ASN A 37 -0.11 -4.18 -11.64
N TRP A 38 -1.34 -3.69 -11.67
CA TRP A 38 -1.66 -2.39 -12.24
C TRP A 38 -0.86 -1.26 -11.58
N PHE A 39 -0.74 -1.26 -10.24
CA PHE A 39 0.10 -0.27 -9.55
C PHE A 39 1.57 -0.36 -9.91
N LYS A 40 2.10 -1.56 -10.12
CA LYS A 40 3.51 -1.76 -10.53
C LYS A 40 3.75 -1.21 -11.94
N GLU A 41 2.82 -1.48 -12.86
CA GLU A 41 2.87 -0.95 -14.24
C GLU A 41 2.75 0.57 -14.22
N TYR A 42 1.76 1.11 -13.54
CA TYR A 42 1.56 2.56 -13.43
C TYR A 42 2.75 3.25 -12.77
N ALA A 43 3.36 2.65 -11.74
CA ALA A 43 4.58 3.18 -11.13
C ALA A 43 5.72 3.31 -12.15
N GLN A 44 5.93 2.29 -12.99
CA GLN A 44 6.94 2.32 -14.05
C GLN A 44 6.65 3.43 -15.08
N GLU A 45 5.40 3.57 -15.52
CA GLU A 45 4.99 4.58 -16.48
C GLU A 45 5.28 6.01 -16.01
N ILE A 46 5.10 6.27 -14.70
CA ILE A 46 5.32 7.61 -14.13
C ILE A 46 6.70 7.79 -13.50
N GLY A 47 7.60 6.80 -13.62
CA GLY A 47 8.95 6.85 -13.05
C GLY A 47 9.01 6.72 -11.51
N CYS A 48 7.98 6.16 -10.89
CA CYS A 48 7.98 5.76 -9.49
C CYS A 48 8.63 4.37 -9.34
N GLN A 49 9.57 4.23 -8.42
CA GLN A 49 10.25 2.94 -8.19
C GLN A 49 9.70 2.18 -6.98
N HIS A 50 8.85 2.82 -6.18
CA HIS A 50 8.41 2.29 -4.90
C HIS A 50 6.89 2.39 -4.71
N LEU A 51 6.34 1.30 -4.19
CA LEU A 51 4.96 1.21 -3.71
C LEU A 51 4.98 1.05 -2.19
N HIS A 52 4.19 1.84 -1.49
CA HIS A 52 4.09 1.84 -0.03
C HIS A 52 2.63 1.67 0.40
N LEU A 53 2.43 1.08 1.57
CA LEU A 53 1.16 1.04 2.27
C LEU A 53 1.43 0.75 3.75
N ASP A 54 0.54 1.23 4.61
CA ASP A 54 0.43 0.75 5.97
C ASP A 54 -0.74 -0.24 6.08
N SER A 55 -0.59 -1.21 6.99
CA SER A 55 -1.65 -2.16 7.30
C SER A 55 -1.67 -2.42 8.79
N GLY A 56 -2.85 -2.36 9.39
CA GLY A 56 -3.03 -2.64 10.82
C GLY A 56 -2.45 -4.01 11.20
N VAL A 57 -1.72 -4.06 12.32
CA VAL A 57 -0.95 -5.23 12.79
C VAL A 57 -1.79 -6.52 12.90
N GLN A 58 -3.08 -6.39 13.15
CA GLN A 58 -4.07 -7.46 13.27
C GLN A 58 -4.51 -8.08 11.93
N ARG A 59 -4.20 -7.45 10.79
CA ARG A 59 -4.67 -7.87 9.45
C ARG A 59 -3.82 -8.98 8.86
N PHE A 60 -3.64 -10.09 9.58
CA PHE A 60 -2.79 -11.21 9.16
C PHE A 60 -3.08 -11.75 7.74
N PRO A 61 -4.34 -11.90 7.30
CA PRO A 61 -4.62 -12.31 5.92
C PRO A 61 -4.10 -11.32 4.88
N ALA A 62 -4.22 -10.02 5.15
CA ALA A 62 -3.69 -8.97 4.28
C ALA A 62 -2.16 -9.00 4.27
N HIS A 63 -1.50 -9.22 5.40
CA HIS A 63 -0.04 -9.33 5.45
C HIS A 63 0.48 -10.54 4.66
N ARG A 64 -0.22 -11.68 4.69
CA ARG A 64 0.10 -12.82 3.82
C ARG A 64 -0.02 -12.46 2.35
N PHE A 65 -1.08 -11.74 1.98
CA PHE A 65 -1.28 -11.23 0.63
C PHE A 65 -0.15 -10.26 0.22
N TYR A 66 0.13 -9.22 1.00
CA TYR A 66 1.19 -8.26 0.68
C TYR A 66 2.57 -8.92 0.55
N ARG A 67 2.91 -9.86 1.45
CA ARG A 67 4.16 -10.64 1.32
C ARG A 67 4.22 -11.47 0.03
N ARG A 68 3.11 -12.12 -0.35
CA ARG A 68 3.02 -12.85 -1.63
C ARG A 68 3.24 -11.91 -2.82
N GLU A 69 2.72 -10.69 -2.74
CA GLU A 69 2.87 -9.66 -3.77
C GLU A 69 4.23 -8.92 -3.73
N ARG A 70 5.18 -9.40 -2.90
CA ARG A 70 6.57 -8.91 -2.73
C ARG A 70 6.76 -7.66 -1.86
N PHE A 71 5.76 -7.29 -1.06
CA PHE A 71 5.96 -6.28 -0.01
C PHE A 71 6.76 -6.88 1.16
N THR A 72 7.63 -6.06 1.75
CA THR A 72 8.34 -6.36 2.99
C THR A 72 7.81 -5.48 4.12
N ILE A 73 7.93 -5.93 5.37
CA ILE A 73 7.69 -5.06 6.53
C ILE A 73 8.95 -4.23 6.70
N ALA A 74 8.93 -2.99 6.23
CA ALA A 74 10.09 -2.09 6.24
C ALA A 74 10.22 -1.31 7.55
N SER A 75 9.10 -1.04 8.24
CA SER A 75 9.07 -0.19 9.44
C SER A 75 7.82 -0.47 10.29
N HIS A 76 7.80 0.09 11.50
CA HIS A 76 6.57 0.25 12.30
C HIS A 76 6.03 1.67 12.10
N HIS A 77 4.71 1.78 11.95
CA HIS A 77 4.02 3.07 11.90
C HIS A 77 3.82 3.61 13.32
N PHE A 78 4.12 4.88 13.52
CA PHE A 78 3.89 5.60 14.78
C PHE A 78 3.05 6.84 14.50
N SER A 79 2.02 7.07 15.31
CA SER A 79 1.15 8.24 15.19
C SER A 79 0.83 8.82 16.56
N ILE A 80 0.62 10.13 16.60
CA ILE A 80 -0.06 10.83 17.69
C ILE A 80 -1.46 11.12 17.16
N MET A 81 -2.49 10.58 17.81
CA MET A 81 -3.88 10.63 17.31
C MET A 81 -4.53 12.00 17.51
N ASP A 82 -4.06 12.76 18.49
CA ASP A 82 -4.50 14.10 18.80
C ASP A 82 -3.28 14.94 19.21
N ILE A 83 -3.00 15.99 18.44
CA ILE A 83 -1.87 16.91 18.69
C ILE A 83 -2.28 18.14 19.50
N GLY A 84 -3.52 18.19 20.02
CA GLY A 84 -3.99 19.24 20.91
C GLY A 84 -4.05 20.62 20.26
N LEU A 85 -4.42 20.69 18.97
CA LEU A 85 -4.71 21.97 18.33
C LEU A 85 -6.08 22.47 18.81
N GLU A 86 -6.08 23.63 19.47
CA GLU A 86 -7.30 24.38 19.82
C GLU A 86 -8.07 24.86 18.59
#